data_AF-A0A973EK63-F1
#
_entry.id   AF-A0A973EK63-F1
#
_cell.length_a   1.000
_cell.length_b   1.000
_cell.length_c   1.000
_cell.angle_alpha   90.00
_cell.angle_beta   90.00
_cell.angle_gamma   90.00
#
_symmetry.space_group_name_H-M   'P 1'
#
loop_
_entity.id
_entity.type
_entity.pdbx_description
1 polymer ?
#
loop_
_entity_poly.entity_id
_entity_poly.type
_entity_poly.pdbx_seq_one_letter_code
_entity_poly.pdbx_strand_id
1 'polypeptide(L)'
;MAKWIFNIVLLLLITLAVKAQDESRPEASIIREISTDNKIISYLEIRDSAIAVLDLLKEKWGETEEINGKLTWNNVTIDSIEAKIRVELYHGFFKNGNFKVCVISKNEKIDEKRVLRLRFLQKDNDLLSSMQTSQTLKNYFNRLLEEVSEEVKEDNEVE
;
A
#
# COMPACT_ATOMS: atom_id res chain seq x y z
N MET A 1 14.39 -45.36 23.12
CA MET A 1 14.73 -43.93 23.30
C MET A 1 14.85 -43.13 21.99
N ALA A 2 15.23 -43.73 20.86
CA ALA A 2 15.40 -42.99 19.59
C ALA A 2 14.09 -42.48 18.91
N LYS A 3 12.95 -43.17 19.08
CA LYS A 3 11.67 -42.77 18.44
C LYS A 3 11.04 -41.49 19.03
N TRP A 4 11.33 -41.17 20.29
CA TRP A 4 10.78 -39.98 20.94
C TRP A 4 11.50 -38.70 20.53
N ILE A 5 12.81 -38.77 20.30
CA ILE A 5 13.63 -37.64 19.83
C ILE A 5 13.23 -37.24 18.41
N PHE A 6 12.90 -38.21 17.55
CA PHE A 6 12.50 -37.95 16.17
C PHE A 6 11.19 -37.16 16.06
N ASN A 7 10.20 -37.46 16.92
CA ASN A 7 8.93 -36.72 16.93
C ASN A 7 9.07 -35.28 17.44
N ILE A 8 9.98 -35.02 18.39
CA ILE A 8 10.22 -33.67 18.92
C ILE A 8 10.92 -32.79 17.88
N VAL A 9 11.88 -33.35 17.14
CA VAL A 9 12.59 -32.62 16.06
C VAL A 9 11.65 -32.32 14.89
N LEU A 10 10.75 -33.25 14.54
CA LEU A 10 9.77 -33.03 13.48
C LEU A 10 8.74 -31.94 13.86
N LEU A 11 8.29 -31.89 15.12
CA LEU A 11 7.40 -30.82 15.61
C LEU A 11 8.08 -29.45 15.63
N LEU A 12 9.37 -29.40 15.98
CA LEU A 12 10.19 -28.19 15.94
C LEU A 12 10.42 -27.69 14.51
N LEU A 13 10.55 -28.59 13.54
CA LEU A 13 10.67 -28.22 12.13
C LEU A 13 9.35 -27.68 11.56
N ILE A 14 8.19 -28.23 11.96
CA ILE A 14 6.89 -27.71 11.52
C ILE A 14 6.63 -26.31 12.11
N THR A 15 6.98 -26.08 13.39
CA THR A 15 6.82 -24.73 13.99
C THR A 15 7.79 -23.69 13.42
N LEU A 16 8.99 -24.10 12.99
CA LEU A 16 9.93 -23.21 12.29
C LEU A 16 9.51 -22.95 10.83
N ALA A 17 8.90 -23.92 10.15
CA ALA A 17 8.36 -23.72 8.81
C ALA A 17 7.13 -22.80 8.80
N VAL A 18 6.25 -22.90 9.79
CA VAL A 18 5.10 -21.99 9.96
C VAL A 18 5.55 -20.56 10.30
N LYS A 19 6.69 -20.39 10.99
CA LYS A 19 7.30 -19.06 11.21
C LYS A 19 8.11 -18.52 10.03
N ALA A 20 8.34 -19.31 8.99
CA ALA A 20 9.08 -18.92 7.79
C ALA A 20 8.18 -18.60 6.59
N GLN A 21 6.85 -18.78 6.72
CA GLN A 21 5.92 -17.86 6.09
C GLN A 21 6.02 -16.55 6.86
N ASP A 22 7.08 -15.80 6.56
CA ASP A 22 7.09 -14.36 6.74
C ASP A 22 5.96 -13.87 5.82
N GLU A 23 4.72 -13.90 6.32
CA GLU A 23 3.61 -13.11 5.80
C GLU A 23 4.12 -11.67 5.89
N SER A 24 4.82 -11.23 4.84
CA SER A 24 5.33 -9.88 4.73
C SER A 24 4.11 -8.98 4.85
N ARG A 25 3.93 -8.39 6.04
CA ARG A 25 2.78 -7.52 6.30
C ARG A 25 2.77 -6.44 5.22
N PRO A 26 1.61 -6.16 4.62
CA PRO A 26 1.52 -5.09 3.64
C PRO A 26 2.00 -3.79 4.30
N GLU A 27 3.10 -3.22 3.82
CA GLU A 27 3.70 -2.01 4.38
C GLU A 27 3.77 -0.92 3.30
N ALA A 28 3.39 0.30 3.68
CA ALA A 28 3.56 1.46 2.84
C ALA A 28 5.02 1.95 2.87
N SER A 29 5.60 2.19 1.69
CA SER A 29 6.99 2.64 1.53
C SER A 29 7.05 4.08 1.03
N ILE A 30 7.99 4.89 1.53
CA ILE A 30 8.20 6.25 1.01
C ILE A 30 9.23 6.19 -0.10
N ILE A 31 8.84 6.65 -1.28
CA ILE A 31 9.70 6.73 -2.46
C ILE A 31 9.87 8.19 -2.85
N ARG A 32 11.09 8.57 -3.27
CA ARG A 32 11.40 9.91 -3.78
C ARG A 32 12.03 9.79 -5.15
N GLU A 33 11.54 10.57 -6.09
CA GLU A 33 12.00 10.60 -7.47
C GLU A 33 12.30 12.03 -7.88
N ILE A 34 13.24 12.20 -8.81
CA ILE A 34 13.52 13.49 -9.43
C ILE A 34 12.72 13.54 -10.73
N SER A 35 11.82 14.52 -10.83
CA SER A 35 11.03 14.74 -12.04
C SER A 35 11.86 15.36 -13.16
N THR A 36 11.28 15.39 -14.36
CA THR A 36 11.92 15.97 -15.56
C THR A 36 12.22 17.47 -15.44
N ASP A 37 11.56 18.17 -14.53
CA ASP A 37 11.82 19.58 -14.18
C ASP A 37 12.75 19.73 -12.95
N ASN A 38 13.53 18.69 -12.61
CA ASN A 38 14.47 18.65 -11.50
C ASN A 38 13.86 18.92 -10.12
N LYS A 39 12.57 18.61 -9.94
CA LYS A 39 11.92 18.69 -8.63
C LYS A 39 11.92 17.33 -7.96
N ILE A 40 12.10 17.33 -6.65
CA ILE A 40 11.91 16.12 -5.84
C ILE A 40 10.40 15.92 -5.69
N ILE A 41 9.92 14.76 -6.12
CA ILE A 41 8.54 14.31 -5.93
C ILE A 41 8.57 13.11 -5.01
N SER A 42 7.75 13.17 -3.97
CA SER A 42 7.62 12.08 -3.00
C SER A 42 6.29 11.37 -3.17
N TYR A 43 6.33 10.05 -2.96
CA TYR A 43 5.18 9.16 -3.02
C TYR A 43 5.15 8.27 -1.79
N LEU A 44 3.95 7.95 -1.33
CA LEU A 44 3.70 6.77 -0.53
C LEU A 44 3.30 5.64 -1.47
N GLU A 45 4.08 4.57 -1.48
CA GLU A 45 3.97 3.44 -2.40
C GLU A 45 3.43 2.20 -1.68
N ILE A 46 2.45 1.56 -2.30
CA ILE A 46 1.78 0.35 -1.81
C ILE A 46 1.82 -0.68 -2.93
N ARG A 47 2.48 -1.82 -2.70
CA ARG A 47 2.77 -2.83 -3.74
C ARG A 47 1.91 -4.09 -3.66
N ASP A 48 1.34 -4.36 -2.50
CA ASP A 48 0.51 -5.52 -2.22
C ASP A 48 -0.86 -5.00 -1.77
N SER A 49 -1.95 -5.61 -2.25
CA SER A 49 -3.34 -5.18 -2.00
C SER A 49 -3.77 -3.84 -2.62
N ALA A 50 -3.15 -3.44 -3.74
CA ALA A 50 -3.44 -2.17 -4.43
C ALA A 50 -4.95 -1.93 -4.69
N ILE A 51 -5.69 -2.94 -5.14
CA ILE A 51 -7.13 -2.80 -5.44
C ILE A 51 -7.97 -2.68 -4.16
N ALA A 52 -7.72 -3.52 -3.16
CA ALA A 52 -8.46 -3.46 -1.89
C ALA A 52 -8.24 -2.12 -1.18
N VAL A 53 -7.00 -1.61 -1.17
CA VAL A 53 -6.69 -0.28 -0.63
C VAL A 53 -7.39 0.81 -1.42
N LEU A 54 -7.44 0.71 -2.75
CA LEU A 54 -8.16 1.68 -3.58
C LEU A 54 -9.65 1.72 -3.22
N ASP A 55 -10.28 0.55 -3.05
CA ASP A 55 -11.69 0.45 -2.69
C ASP A 55 -11.94 1.08 -1.29
N LEU A 56 -11.07 0.80 -0.31
CA LEU A 56 -11.14 1.42 1.02
C LEU A 56 -10.96 2.95 0.98
N LEU A 57 -10.05 3.45 0.13
CA LEU A 57 -9.86 4.90 -0.04
C LEU A 57 -11.09 5.57 -0.66
N LYS A 58 -11.76 4.90 -1.60
CA LYS A 58 -13.03 5.38 -2.19
C LYS A 58 -14.16 5.39 -1.17
N GLU A 59 -14.21 4.41 -0.27
CA GLU A 59 -15.17 4.41 0.83
C GLU A 59 -14.92 5.59 1.78
N LYS A 60 -13.66 5.81 2.19
CA LYS A 60 -13.32 6.86 3.16
C LYS A 60 -13.39 8.27 2.59
N TRP A 61 -13.03 8.48 1.32
CA TRP A 61 -12.91 9.82 0.72
C TRP A 61 -13.91 10.09 -0.41
N GLY A 62 -14.77 9.12 -0.72
CA GLY A 62 -15.77 9.18 -1.78
C GLY A 62 -15.22 8.73 -3.15
N GLU A 63 -16.15 8.46 -4.07
CA GLU A 63 -15.81 8.18 -5.46
C GLU A 63 -15.26 9.44 -6.17
N THR A 64 -14.31 9.23 -7.08
CA THR A 64 -13.77 10.29 -7.95
C THR A 64 -13.50 9.74 -9.33
N GLU A 65 -13.46 10.63 -10.32
CA GLU A 65 -13.23 10.26 -11.71
C GLU A 65 -11.77 9.77 -11.90
N GLU A 66 -11.64 8.64 -12.59
CA GLU A 66 -10.35 8.10 -13.01
C GLU A 66 -9.98 8.66 -14.37
N ILE A 67 -8.77 9.21 -14.48
CA ILE A 67 -8.24 9.75 -15.72
C ILE A 67 -6.85 9.13 -15.95
N ASN A 68 -6.77 8.16 -16.87
CA ASN A 68 -5.52 7.51 -17.28
C ASN A 68 -4.71 6.92 -16.10
N GLY A 69 -5.37 6.20 -15.20
CA GLY A 69 -4.79 5.58 -14.01
C GLY A 69 -4.56 6.54 -12.85
N LYS A 70 -5.06 7.78 -12.94
CA LYS A 70 -4.96 8.79 -11.87
C LYS A 70 -6.32 9.08 -11.26
N LEU A 71 -6.37 9.11 -9.93
CA LEU A 71 -7.50 9.63 -9.14
C LEU A 71 -7.04 10.84 -8.35
N THR A 72 -7.94 11.81 -8.17
CA THR A 72 -7.66 13.00 -7.37
C THR A 72 -8.82 13.27 -6.41
N TRP A 73 -8.50 13.31 -5.12
CA TRP A 73 -9.41 13.78 -4.09
C TRP A 73 -8.97 15.15 -3.62
N ASN A 74 -9.92 16.09 -3.61
CA ASN A 74 -9.70 17.44 -3.13
C ASN A 74 -10.30 17.58 -1.73
N ASN A 75 -9.64 18.33 -0.85
CA ASN A 75 -10.10 18.62 0.50
C ASN A 75 -10.21 17.39 1.41
N VAL A 76 -9.34 16.40 1.24
CA VAL A 76 -9.22 15.24 2.14
C VAL A 76 -8.79 15.72 3.52
N THR A 77 -9.41 15.16 4.56
CA THR A 77 -9.01 15.33 5.96
C THR A 77 -8.42 14.02 6.45
N ILE A 78 -7.26 14.08 7.07
CA ILE A 78 -6.65 12.96 7.80
C ILE A 78 -6.46 13.48 9.22
N ASP A 79 -6.98 12.79 10.23
CA ASP A 79 -7.05 13.30 11.61
C ASP A 79 -5.70 13.77 12.19
N SER A 80 -4.61 13.18 11.71
CA SER A 80 -3.24 13.55 12.13
C SER A 80 -2.60 14.68 11.31
N ILE A 81 -3.35 15.28 10.38
CA ILE A 81 -2.94 16.42 9.55
C ILE A 81 -3.98 17.53 9.75
N GLU A 82 -3.57 18.60 10.40
CA GLU A 82 -4.42 19.77 10.71
C GLU A 82 -4.69 20.66 9.47
N ALA A 83 -4.99 20.05 8.32
CA ALA A 83 -5.27 20.75 7.08
C ALA A 83 -6.06 19.88 6.09
N LYS A 84 -6.83 20.56 5.24
CA LYS A 84 -7.38 19.98 4.01
C LYS A 84 -6.26 19.79 3.00
N ILE A 85 -6.13 18.56 2.49
CA ILE A 85 -5.08 18.19 1.54
C ILE A 85 -5.68 17.70 0.22
N ARG A 86 -4.92 17.86 -0.85
CA ARG A 86 -5.19 17.20 -2.13
C ARG A 86 -4.41 15.89 -2.16
N VAL A 87 -5.09 14.79 -2.43
CA VAL A 87 -4.46 13.48 -2.61
C VAL A 87 -4.53 13.10 -4.07
N GLU A 88 -3.37 12.81 -4.66
CA GLU A 88 -3.28 12.24 -6.01
C GLU A 88 -2.85 10.78 -5.91
N LEU A 89 -3.64 9.87 -6.46
CA LEU A 89 -3.31 8.45 -6.56
C LEU A 89 -2.96 8.12 -8.00
N TYR A 90 -1.87 7.38 -8.17
CA TYR A 90 -1.42 6.82 -9.44
C TYR A 90 -1.42 5.30 -9.34
N HIS A 91 -2.24 4.66 -10.15
CA HIS A 91 -2.27 3.21 -10.29
C HIS A 91 -1.33 2.79 -11.42
N GLY A 92 -0.50 1.79 -11.18
CA GLY A 92 0.52 1.40 -12.13
C GLY A 92 1.14 0.04 -11.85
N PHE A 93 2.21 -0.26 -12.57
CA PHE A 93 3.05 -1.44 -12.36
C PHE A 93 4.50 -1.10 -12.69
N PHE A 94 5.43 -1.92 -12.21
CA PHE A 94 6.84 -1.78 -12.57
C PHE A 94 7.16 -2.59 -13.83
N LYS A 95 7.76 -1.93 -14.83
CA LYS A 95 8.33 -2.56 -16.02
C LYS A 95 9.77 -2.13 -16.19
N ASN A 96 10.69 -3.09 -16.18
CA ASN A 96 12.13 -2.84 -16.28
C ASN A 96 12.61 -1.80 -15.24
N GLY A 97 12.17 -1.94 -13.98
CA GLY A 97 12.51 -1.02 -12.89
C GLY A 97 11.82 0.36 -12.93
N ASN A 98 11.01 0.65 -13.96
CA ASN A 98 10.32 1.93 -14.09
C ASN A 98 8.84 1.77 -13.75
N PHE A 99 8.31 2.66 -12.92
CA PHE A 99 6.88 2.74 -12.67
C PHE A 99 6.15 3.26 -13.92
N LYS A 100 5.10 2.55 -14.34
CA LYS A 100 4.23 2.90 -15.47
C LYS A 100 2.79 2.98 -14.98
N VAL A 101 2.21 4.16 -15.14
CA VAL A 101 0.79 4.39 -14.84
C VAL A 101 -0.07 3.60 -15.83
N CYS A 102 -1.13 2.97 -15.32
CA CYS A 102 -2.09 2.23 -16.12
C CYS A 102 -3.51 2.44 -15.60
N VAL A 103 -4.48 2.33 -16.50
CA VAL A 103 -5.92 2.38 -16.17
C VAL A 103 -6.23 1.36 -15.08
N ILE A 104 -7.14 1.74 -14.19
CA ILE A 104 -7.60 0.86 -13.11
C ILE A 104 -8.54 -0.18 -13.71
N SER A 105 -8.13 -1.44 -13.64
CA SER A 105 -8.86 -2.57 -14.19
C SER A 105 -8.90 -3.66 -13.13
N LYS A 106 -10.11 -4.16 -12.82
CA LYS A 106 -10.28 -5.34 -11.96
C LYS A 106 -9.79 -6.64 -12.62
N ASN A 107 -9.60 -6.63 -13.94
CA ASN A 107 -8.95 -7.73 -14.64
C ASN A 107 -7.43 -7.61 -14.46
N GLU A 108 -6.94 -8.09 -13.33
CA GLU A 108 -5.50 -8.22 -13.09
C GLU A 108 -4.94 -9.31 -14.01
N LYS A 109 -3.78 -9.03 -14.61
CA LYS A 109 -2.98 -10.10 -15.21
C LYS A 109 -2.13 -10.69 -14.11
N ILE A 110 -2.08 -12.02 -14.06
CA ILE A 110 -1.42 -12.82 -13.01
C ILE A 110 0.08 -12.45 -12.86
N ASP A 111 0.70 -11.84 -13.87
CA ASP A 111 2.11 -11.45 -13.91
C ASP A 111 2.38 -9.94 -13.68
N GLU A 112 1.35 -9.09 -13.61
CA GLU A 112 1.51 -7.65 -13.39
C GLU A 112 1.23 -7.28 -11.92
N LYS A 113 2.26 -7.21 -11.07
CA LYS A 113 2.12 -6.67 -9.70
C LYS A 113 1.70 -5.20 -9.75
N ARG A 114 0.43 -4.93 -9.40
CA ARG A 114 -0.13 -3.58 -9.34
C ARG A 114 0.41 -2.81 -8.14
N VAL A 115 0.62 -1.52 -8.33
CA VAL A 115 1.19 -0.63 -7.33
C VAL A 115 0.37 0.65 -7.30
N LEU A 116 0.07 1.12 -6.08
CA LEU A 116 -0.44 2.48 -5.86
C LEU A 116 0.69 3.39 -5.43
N ARG A 117 0.70 4.60 -6.00
CA ARG A 117 1.53 5.71 -5.53
C ARG A 117 0.64 6.89 -5.17
N LEU A 118 0.71 7.30 -3.91
CA LEU A 118 -0.08 8.40 -3.36
C LEU A 118 0.81 9.62 -3.14
N ARG A 119 0.35 10.79 -3.60
CA ARG A 119 0.94 12.10 -3.29
C ARG A 119 0.01 12.90 -2.41
N PHE A 120 0.58 13.62 -1.45
CA PHE A 120 -0.16 14.42 -0.48
C PHE A 120 0.29 15.87 -0.60
N LEU A 121 -0.63 16.75 -0.99
CA LEU A 121 -0.33 18.13 -1.34
C LEU A 121 -1.15 19.10 -0.50
N GLN A 122 -0.49 20.11 0.08
CA GLN A 122 -1.16 21.23 0.76
C GLN A 122 -0.69 22.56 0.15
N LYS A 123 -1.61 23.27 -0.53
CA LYS A 123 -1.27 24.51 -1.28
C LYS A 123 -0.02 24.31 -2.17
N ASP A 124 0.01 23.19 -2.88
CA ASP A 124 1.11 22.72 -3.76
C ASP A 124 2.43 22.31 -3.07
N ASN A 125 2.49 22.35 -1.73
CA ASN A 125 3.62 21.79 -0.99
C ASN A 125 3.47 20.27 -0.85
N ASP A 126 4.52 19.54 -1.19
CA ASP A 126 4.61 18.09 -0.97
C ASP A 126 4.78 17.80 0.53
N LEU A 127 3.76 17.19 1.14
CA LEU A 127 3.75 16.88 2.55
C LEU A 127 4.73 15.76 2.93
N LEU A 128 5.11 14.90 1.98
CA LEU A 128 6.09 13.84 2.20
C LEU A 128 7.55 14.34 2.12
N SER A 129 7.75 15.64 1.86
CA SER A 129 9.06 16.28 1.99
C SER A 129 9.51 16.42 3.45
N SER A 130 8.56 16.51 4.39
CA SER A 130 8.83 16.56 5.83
C SER A 130 8.95 15.16 6.42
N MET A 131 10.00 14.90 7.19
CA MET A 131 10.21 13.62 7.90
C MET A 131 9.04 13.30 8.86
N GLN A 132 8.57 14.30 9.60
CA GLN A 132 7.50 14.12 10.58
C GLN A 132 6.18 13.77 9.88
N THR A 133 5.78 14.57 8.89
CA THR A 133 4.53 14.36 8.15
C THR A 133 4.56 13.06 7.34
N SER A 134 5.71 12.71 6.78
CA SER A 134 5.98 11.42 6.14
C SER A 134 5.68 10.24 7.06
N GLN A 135 6.19 10.30 8.30
CA GLN A 135 6.02 9.21 9.25
C GLN A 135 4.57 9.11 9.74
N THR A 136 3.92 10.26 9.96
CA THR A 136 2.49 10.31 10.26
C THR A 136 1.65 9.66 9.17
N LEU A 137 1.88 10.02 7.90
CA LEU A 137 1.17 9.44 6.75
C LEU A 137 1.46 7.94 6.60
N LYS A 138 2.73 7.53 6.71
CA LYS A 138 3.11 6.12 6.66
C LYS A 138 2.40 5.31 7.75
N ASN A 139 2.36 5.80 8.98
CA ASN A 139 1.69 5.12 10.08
C ASN A 139 0.17 5.04 9.87
N TYR A 140 -0.45 6.10 9.36
CA TYR A 140 -1.87 6.11 9.01
C TYR A 140 -2.19 5.02 7.98
N PHE A 141 -1.38 4.92 6.92
CA PHE A 141 -1.59 3.91 5.88
C PHE A 141 -1.25 2.49 6.31
N ASN A 142 -0.22 2.30 7.15
CA ASN A 142 0.06 0.97 7.69
C ASN A 142 -1.13 0.43 8.50
N ARG A 143 -1.84 1.29 9.26
CA ARG A 143 -3.09 0.89 9.94
C ARG A 143 -4.22 0.54 8.95
N LEU A 144 -4.38 1.34 7.89
CA LEU A 144 -5.34 1.00 6.82
C LEU A 144 -5.01 -0.34 6.15
N LEU A 145 -3.74 -0.67 5.98
CA LEU A 145 -3.31 -1.94 5.40
C LEU A 145 -3.56 -3.13 6.35
N GLU A 146 -3.48 -2.90 7.67
CA GLU A 146 -3.89 -3.87 8.67
C GLU A 146 -5.40 -4.15 8.58
N GLU A 147 -6.25 -3.11 8.48
CA GLU A 147 -7.71 -3.26 8.27
C GLU A 147 -8.02 -4.14 7.04
N VAL A 148 -7.41 -3.86 5.90
CA VAL A 148 -7.57 -4.65 4.66
C VAL A 148 -7.14 -6.12 4.85
N SER A 149 -6.08 -6.35 5.62
CA SER A 149 -5.57 -7.71 5.84
C SER A 149 -6.45 -8.55 6.76
N GLU A 150 -7.19 -7.91 7.67
CA GLU A 150 -8.12 -8.58 8.59
C GLU A 150 -9.43 -8.97 7.87
N GLU A 151 -10.00 -8.07 7.06
CA GLU A 151 -11.21 -8.36 6.27
C GLU A 151 -11.02 -9.55 5.31
N VAL A 152 -9.86 -9.62 4.65
CA VAL A 152 -9.53 -10.74 3.73
C VAL A 152 -9.39 -12.07 4.50
N LYS A 153 -8.99 -12.06 5.77
CA LYS A 153 -8.89 -13.29 6.57
C LYS A 153 -10.26 -13.80 6.99
N GLU A 154 -11.17 -12.91 7.39
CA GLU A 154 -12.54 -13.30 7.75
C GLU A 154 -13.31 -13.92 6.58
N ASP A 155 -13.18 -13.37 5.36
CA ASP A 155 -13.85 -13.92 4.18
C ASP A 155 -13.36 -15.33 3.80
N ASN A 156 -12.11 -15.67 4.12
CA ASN A 156 -11.52 -16.97 3.82
C ASN A 156 -11.80 -18.05 4.88
N GLU A 157 -12.31 -17.68 6.07
CA GLU A 157 -12.69 -18.63 7.13
C GLU A 157 -14.17 -19.04 7.07
N VAL A 158 -14.96 -18.44 6.18
CA VAL A 158 -16.42 -18.65 6.05
C VAL A 158 -16.79 -19.62 4.90
N GLU A 159 -15.81 -20.18 4.17
CA GLU A 159 -16.02 -21.25 3.15
C GLU A 159 -15.83 -22.68 3.68
#